data_AF-A0A7Y3TGE0-F1
#
_entry.id   AF-A0A7Y3TGE0-F1
#
_cell.length_a   1.000
_cell.length_b   1.000
_cell.length_c   1.000
_cell.angle_alpha   90.00
_cell.angle_beta   90.00
_cell.angle_gamma   90.00
#
_symmetry.space_group_name_H-M   'P 1'
#
loop_
_entity.id
_entity.type
_entity.pdbx_description
1 polymer ?
#
loop_
_entity_poly.entity_id
_entity_poly.type
_entity_poly.pdbx_seq_one_letter_code
_entity_poly.pdbx_strand_id
1 'polypeptide(L)'
;MKKIIIIGMTIASISACKAQSILPIEKEIEYVRAKTDFPESVTYLKDVNGIRDKYVGTWKGFYGGKNYELIFSKITDKPVRYTKDRLLMRYLIKDVNGRILEDTRKEPNNSGYVVKSLYYDKTFFVLLYGGRQFDCGQEGKLYVMLTKNSDSIMELVLIPKRDIMLEKDCPNGVAAQLFPEVKMRLTKQ
;
A
#
# COMPACT_ATOMS: atom_id res chain seq x y z
N MET A 1 -11.84 -7.44 74.09
CA MET A 1 -10.54 -6.81 73.75
C MET A 1 -10.20 -7.17 72.30
N LYS A 2 -10.01 -6.12 71.50
CA LYS A 2 -9.49 -5.98 70.11
C LYS A 2 -9.41 -7.23 69.20
N LYS A 3 -10.35 -7.33 68.26
CA LYS A 3 -10.16 -8.03 66.98
C LYS A 3 -9.32 -7.11 66.09
N ILE A 4 -8.08 -7.50 65.79
CA ILE A 4 -7.21 -6.74 64.87
C ILE A 4 -7.61 -7.15 63.45
N ILE A 5 -8.32 -6.26 62.78
CA ILE A 5 -8.61 -6.34 61.35
C ILE A 5 -7.33 -5.92 60.61
N ILE A 6 -6.65 -6.88 59.99
CA ILE A 6 -5.57 -6.58 59.03
C ILE A 6 -6.26 -6.33 57.68
N ILE A 7 -6.60 -5.08 57.42
CA ILE A 7 -6.89 -4.59 56.06
C ILE A 7 -5.75 -3.61 55.75
N GLY A 8 -4.74 -4.09 55.05
CA GLY A 8 -3.53 -3.34 54.76
C GLY A 8 -2.99 -3.65 53.37
N MET A 9 -3.14 -2.67 52.48
CA MET A 9 -2.41 -2.45 51.23
C MET A 9 -2.44 -3.56 50.16
N THR A 10 -3.44 -3.48 49.28
CA THR A 10 -3.20 -3.75 47.85
C THR A 10 -3.07 -2.40 47.14
N ILE A 11 -1.83 -1.97 46.95
CA ILE A 11 -1.48 -0.88 46.03
C ILE A 11 -1.86 -1.37 44.63
N ALA A 12 -3.03 -0.97 44.14
CA ALA A 12 -3.36 -1.08 42.73
C ALA A 12 -2.55 -0.02 41.98
N SER A 13 -1.27 -0.34 41.76
CA SER A 13 -0.47 0.29 40.72
C SER A 13 -1.07 -0.12 39.39
N ILE A 14 -2.19 0.51 39.01
CA ILE A 14 -2.58 0.68 37.61
C ILE A 14 -1.53 1.62 37.01
N SER A 15 -0.32 1.07 36.83
CA SER A 15 0.65 1.62 35.90
C SER A 15 -0.11 1.80 34.61
N ALA A 16 -0.25 3.05 34.17
CA ALA A 16 -0.88 3.42 32.93
C ALA A 16 -0.26 2.60 31.81
N CYS A 17 -0.84 1.43 31.53
CA CYS A 17 -0.65 0.75 30.28
C CYS A 17 -1.14 1.77 29.27
N LYS A 18 -0.21 2.44 28.57
CA LYS A 18 -0.55 3.21 27.39
C LYS A 18 -1.17 2.19 26.45
N ALA A 19 -2.48 2.03 26.52
CA ALA A 19 -3.21 1.06 25.73
C ALA A 19 -2.87 1.40 24.29
N GLN A 20 -2.13 0.49 23.64
CA GLN A 20 -1.77 0.60 22.24
C GLN A 20 -3.05 0.82 21.46
N SER A 21 -3.29 2.03 20.94
CA SER A 21 -4.53 2.27 20.22
C SER A 21 -4.35 1.80 18.77
N ILE A 22 -5.22 0.89 18.39
CA ILE A 22 -5.32 0.38 17.03
C ILE A 22 -6.25 1.31 16.27
N LEU A 23 -5.76 1.87 15.18
CA LEU A 23 -6.56 2.63 14.23
C LEU A 23 -6.80 1.75 12.99
N PRO A 24 -8.07 1.42 12.65
CA PRO A 24 -8.37 0.69 11.43
C PRO A 24 -7.89 1.45 10.19
N ILE A 25 -7.35 0.75 9.18
CA ILE A 25 -6.81 1.37 7.95
C ILE A 25 -7.84 2.21 7.18
N GLU A 26 -9.14 1.94 7.36
CA GLU A 26 -10.25 2.68 6.76
C GLU A 26 -10.38 4.10 7.30
N LYS A 27 -9.86 4.33 8.51
CA LYS A 27 -9.85 5.62 9.18
C LYS A 27 -8.62 6.46 8.84
N GLU A 28 -7.60 5.86 8.22
CA GLU A 28 -6.39 6.56 7.81
C GLU A 28 -6.70 7.75 6.89
N ILE A 29 -7.68 7.62 6.00
CA ILE A 29 -8.05 8.65 5.03
C ILE A 29 -8.53 9.95 5.69
N GLU A 30 -9.10 9.89 6.89
CA GLU A 30 -9.56 11.08 7.63
C GLU A 30 -8.38 12.00 7.96
N TYR A 31 -7.25 11.42 8.37
CA TYR A 31 -6.01 12.13 8.68
C TYR A 31 -5.28 12.60 7.43
N VAL A 32 -5.22 11.76 6.39
CA VAL A 32 -4.63 12.12 5.09
C VAL A 32 -5.33 13.34 4.48
N ARG A 33 -6.67 13.40 4.52
CA ARG A 33 -7.45 14.53 4.00
C ARG A 33 -7.31 15.78 4.85
N ALA A 34 -7.29 15.62 6.17
CA ALA A 34 -7.07 16.71 7.11
C ALA A 34 -5.62 17.24 7.09
N LYS A 35 -4.70 16.54 6.40
CA LYS A 35 -3.25 16.83 6.39
C LYS A 35 -2.67 16.95 7.81
N THR A 36 -3.12 16.06 8.68
CA THR A 36 -2.72 16.02 10.08
C THR A 36 -2.16 14.65 10.44
N ASP A 37 -1.31 14.61 11.45
CA ASP A 37 -0.75 13.37 11.97
C ASP A 37 -1.78 12.60 12.81
N PHE A 38 -1.63 11.27 12.88
CA PHE A 38 -2.37 10.48 13.87
C PHE A 38 -2.02 10.92 15.29
N PRO A 39 -2.94 10.78 16.28
CA PRO A 39 -2.62 10.97 17.68
C PRO A 39 -1.42 10.11 18.10
N GLU A 40 -0.57 10.60 19.00
CA GLU A 40 0.60 9.83 19.49
C GLU A 40 0.22 8.51 20.17
N SER A 41 -1.02 8.39 20.66
CA SER A 41 -1.55 7.14 21.21
C SER A 41 -1.74 6.05 20.16
N VAL A 42 -1.75 6.37 18.87
CA VAL A 42 -1.91 5.40 17.77
C VAL A 42 -0.59 4.70 17.53
N THR A 43 -0.52 3.43 17.92
CA THR A 43 0.68 2.61 17.77
C THR A 43 0.56 1.61 16.63
N TYR A 44 -0.65 1.39 16.08
CA TYR A 44 -0.87 0.44 14.99
C TYR A 44 -2.02 0.87 14.06
N LEU A 45 -1.71 1.03 12.77
CA LEU A 45 -2.66 1.02 11.66
C LEU A 45 -2.94 -0.41 11.18
N LYS A 46 -4.05 -1.02 11.60
CA LYS A 46 -4.34 -2.46 11.39
C LYS A 46 -5.45 -2.68 10.37
N ASP A 47 -5.33 -3.73 9.55
CA ASP A 47 -6.43 -4.18 8.70
C ASP A 47 -7.41 -5.03 9.51
N VAL A 48 -8.30 -4.38 10.26
CA VAL A 48 -9.21 -5.04 11.20
C VAL A 48 -10.31 -5.81 10.47
N ASN A 49 -10.79 -5.30 9.34
CA ASN A 49 -11.94 -5.86 8.60
C ASN A 49 -11.53 -6.70 7.37
N GLY A 50 -10.24 -7.02 7.23
CA GLY A 50 -9.74 -7.88 6.15
C GLY A 50 -9.95 -7.28 4.75
N ILE A 51 -9.94 -5.95 4.61
CA ILE A 51 -10.15 -5.31 3.31
C ILE A 51 -9.02 -5.68 2.34
N ARG A 52 -7.79 -5.84 2.85
CA ARG A 52 -6.64 -6.20 2.03
C ARG A 52 -6.73 -7.62 1.51
N ASP A 53 -7.40 -8.53 2.23
CA ASP A 53 -7.53 -9.95 1.85
C ASP A 53 -8.24 -10.12 0.51
N LYS A 54 -9.17 -9.22 0.20
CA LYS A 54 -9.87 -9.20 -1.10
C LYS A 54 -8.90 -8.99 -2.28
N TYR A 55 -7.83 -8.24 -2.06
CA TYR A 55 -6.83 -7.91 -3.08
C TYR A 55 -5.70 -8.96 -3.18
N VAL A 56 -5.43 -9.72 -2.12
CA VAL A 56 -4.35 -10.72 -2.11
C VAL A 56 -4.58 -11.78 -3.20
N GLY A 57 -3.51 -12.09 -3.93
CA GLY A 57 -3.53 -13.05 -5.03
C GLY A 57 -2.81 -12.55 -6.28
N THR A 58 -2.92 -13.34 -7.35
CA THR A 58 -2.36 -13.00 -8.66
C THR A 58 -3.46 -12.45 -9.55
N TRP A 59 -3.17 -11.33 -10.21
CA TRP A 59 -4.09 -10.62 -11.08
C TRP A 59 -3.46 -10.48 -12.46
N LYS A 60 -4.19 -10.90 -13.49
CA LYS A 60 -3.71 -10.81 -14.88
C LYS A 60 -4.56 -9.88 -15.71
N GLY A 61 -3.92 -9.17 -16.63
CA GLY A 61 -4.60 -8.24 -17.52
C GLY A 61 -3.79 -7.99 -18.78
N PHE A 62 -4.44 -7.45 -19.80
CA PHE A 62 -3.80 -7.07 -21.05
C PHE A 62 -4.20 -5.64 -21.39
N TYR A 63 -3.21 -4.80 -21.70
CA TYR A 63 -3.44 -3.42 -22.10
C TYR A 63 -2.30 -2.90 -22.96
N GLY A 64 -2.62 -2.21 -24.06
CA GLY A 64 -1.62 -1.53 -24.90
C GLY A 64 -0.51 -2.44 -25.42
N GLY A 65 -0.82 -3.69 -25.78
CA GLY A 65 0.18 -4.66 -26.24
C GLY A 65 1.07 -5.23 -25.14
N LYS A 66 0.69 -5.09 -23.86
CA LYS A 66 1.42 -5.62 -22.72
C LYS A 66 0.56 -6.58 -21.91
N ASN A 67 1.17 -7.69 -21.52
CA ASN A 67 0.63 -8.66 -20.57
C ASN A 67 1.12 -8.32 -19.18
N TYR A 68 0.20 -8.20 -18.22
CA TYR A 68 0.48 -7.87 -16.83
C TYR A 68 0.15 -9.07 -15.94
N GLU A 69 1.06 -9.37 -15.03
CA GLU A 69 0.85 -10.29 -13.91
C GLU A 69 1.22 -9.55 -12.62
N LEU A 70 0.22 -9.20 -11.82
CA LEU A 70 0.40 -8.45 -10.57
C LEU A 70 0.15 -9.38 -9.38
N ILE A 71 1.08 -9.41 -8.44
CA ILE A 71 1.05 -10.30 -7.28
C ILE A 71 0.92 -9.44 -6.03
N PHE A 72 -0.25 -9.50 -5.41
CA PHE A 72 -0.58 -8.78 -4.20
C PHE A 72 -0.42 -9.66 -2.97
N SER A 73 0.24 -9.13 -1.95
CA SER A 73 0.47 -9.78 -0.66
C SER A 73 0.29 -8.79 0.48
N LYS A 74 0.08 -9.31 1.70
CA LYS A 74 0.07 -8.50 2.93
C LYS A 74 1.45 -8.47 3.55
N ILE A 75 1.83 -7.32 4.07
CA ILE A 75 2.97 -7.18 4.97
C ILE A 75 2.57 -6.36 6.18
N THR A 76 3.27 -6.59 7.28
CA THR A 76 3.28 -5.68 8.42
C THR A 76 4.63 -4.97 8.42
N ASP A 77 4.56 -3.65 8.36
CA ASP A 77 5.70 -2.74 8.32
C ASP A 77 5.72 -1.93 9.61
N LYS A 78 6.89 -1.46 10.02
CA LYS A 78 7.05 -0.61 11.21
C LYS A 78 7.68 0.72 10.80
N PRO A 79 6.91 1.64 10.20
CA PRO A 79 7.37 3.02 10.04
C PRO A 79 7.66 3.63 11.43
N VAL A 80 8.53 4.63 11.46
CA VAL A 80 9.17 5.23 12.64
C VAL A 80 8.40 5.07 13.96
N ARG A 81 7.16 5.58 14.09
CA ARG A 81 6.42 5.59 15.37
C ARG A 81 5.31 4.54 15.52
N TYR A 82 4.86 3.89 14.45
CA TYR A 82 3.70 2.99 14.49
C TYR A 82 3.90 1.77 13.60
N THR A 83 3.25 0.66 13.94
CA THR A 83 3.14 -0.50 13.05
C THR A 83 2.03 -0.27 12.03
N LYS A 84 2.16 -0.78 10.82
CA LYS A 84 1.16 -0.64 9.76
C LYS A 84 1.03 -1.91 8.92
N ASP A 85 -0.19 -2.39 8.75
CA ASP A 85 -0.50 -3.38 7.73
C ASP A 85 -0.62 -2.70 6.36
N ARG A 86 0.11 -3.22 5.37
CA ARG A 86 0.14 -2.71 3.99
C ARG A 86 -0.16 -3.81 2.99
N LEU A 87 -0.71 -3.41 1.85
CA LEU A 87 -0.66 -4.20 0.62
C LEU A 87 0.66 -3.93 -0.07
N LEU A 88 1.28 -5.00 -0.54
CA LEU A 88 2.49 -5.01 -1.34
C LEU A 88 2.17 -5.64 -2.68
N MET A 89 2.56 -4.98 -3.77
CA MET A 89 2.37 -5.46 -5.12
C MET A 89 3.72 -5.61 -5.82
N ARG A 90 3.98 -6.83 -6.31
CA ARG A 90 5.03 -7.12 -7.29
C ARG A 90 4.38 -7.33 -8.64
N TYR A 91 5.15 -7.24 -9.70
CA TYR A 91 4.62 -7.33 -11.05
C TYR A 91 5.64 -7.88 -12.05
N LEU A 92 5.10 -8.59 -13.04
CA LEU A 92 5.77 -8.99 -14.25
C LEU A 92 5.00 -8.38 -15.42
N ILE A 93 5.72 -7.70 -16.31
CA ILE A 93 5.17 -7.11 -17.52
C ILE A 93 5.93 -7.69 -18.72
N LYS A 94 5.18 -8.21 -19.69
CA LYS A 94 5.71 -8.73 -20.95
C LYS A 94 5.08 -8.01 -22.13
N ASP A 95 5.77 -7.94 -23.25
CA ASP A 95 5.15 -7.56 -24.52
C ASP A 95 4.29 -8.70 -25.10
N VAL A 96 3.68 -8.46 -26.27
CA VAL A 96 2.87 -9.45 -27.00
C VAL A 96 3.66 -10.68 -27.44
N ASN A 97 4.98 -10.56 -27.61
CA ASN A 97 5.86 -11.64 -28.04
C ASN A 97 6.42 -12.44 -26.85
N GLY A 98 6.04 -12.08 -25.63
CA GLY A 98 6.48 -12.75 -24.41
C GLY A 98 7.82 -12.25 -23.87
N ARG A 99 8.45 -11.23 -24.48
CA ARG A 99 9.67 -10.60 -23.97
C ARG A 99 9.35 -9.85 -22.68
N ILE A 100 10.20 -10.02 -21.67
CA ILE A 100 10.07 -9.34 -20.38
C ILE A 100 10.43 -7.86 -20.56
N LEU A 101 9.51 -6.98 -20.16
CA LEU A 101 9.70 -5.54 -20.08
C LEU A 101 10.11 -5.11 -18.66
N GLU A 102 9.53 -5.74 -17.64
CA GLU A 102 9.89 -5.52 -16.24
C GLU A 102 9.51 -6.75 -15.40
N ASP A 103 10.31 -7.09 -14.40
CA ASP A 103 10.03 -8.18 -13.46
C ASP A 103 10.53 -7.82 -12.06
N THR A 104 9.59 -7.55 -11.16
CA THR A 104 9.87 -7.24 -9.75
C THR A 104 9.53 -8.40 -8.82
N ARG A 105 9.20 -9.58 -9.34
CA ARG A 105 8.72 -10.72 -8.53
C ARG A 105 9.75 -11.24 -7.52
N LYS A 106 11.04 -11.03 -7.80
CA LYS A 106 12.16 -11.41 -6.94
C LYS A 106 12.65 -10.28 -6.02
N GLU A 107 12.09 -9.08 -6.14
CA GLU A 107 12.51 -7.93 -5.33
C GLU A 107 12.15 -8.12 -3.86
N PRO A 108 13.03 -7.74 -2.91
CA PRO A 108 12.74 -7.84 -1.48
C PRO A 108 11.68 -6.81 -1.05
N ASN A 109 11.00 -7.05 0.08
CA ASN A 109 9.91 -6.19 0.55
C ASN A 109 10.31 -4.71 0.78
N ASN A 110 11.60 -4.44 1.01
CA ASN A 110 12.15 -3.10 1.22
C ASN A 110 12.65 -2.42 -0.06
N SER A 111 12.62 -3.10 -1.22
CA SER A 111 13.03 -2.52 -2.50
C SER A 111 12.12 -1.34 -2.91
N GLY A 112 12.72 -0.31 -3.49
CA GLY A 112 12.00 0.85 -4.04
C GLY A 112 11.15 0.51 -5.26
N TYR A 113 11.44 -0.61 -5.94
CA TYR A 113 10.69 -1.08 -7.12
C TYR A 113 9.44 -1.88 -6.75
N VAL A 114 9.28 -2.20 -5.45
CA VAL A 114 8.10 -2.89 -4.93
C VAL A 114 7.04 -1.88 -4.52
N VAL A 115 5.87 -2.00 -5.11
CA VAL A 115 4.76 -1.07 -4.93
C VAL A 115 4.09 -1.32 -3.58
N LYS A 116 3.86 -0.27 -2.80
CA LYS A 116 3.25 -0.35 -1.45
C LYS A 116 2.02 0.52 -1.35
N SER A 117 0.97 0.03 -0.68
CA SER A 117 -0.20 0.85 -0.39
C SER A 117 0.15 2.00 0.54
N LEU A 118 -0.27 3.20 0.14
CA LEU A 118 -0.23 4.41 0.93
C LEU A 118 -1.41 4.46 1.90
N TYR A 119 -2.65 4.41 1.40
CA TYR A 119 -3.87 4.39 2.23
C TYR A 119 -5.02 3.72 1.48
N TYR A 120 -6.11 3.42 2.20
CA TYR A 120 -7.39 3.02 1.65
C TYR A 120 -8.37 4.20 1.68
N ASP A 121 -9.05 4.48 0.58
CA ASP A 121 -10.12 5.48 0.52
C ASP A 121 -11.42 4.82 0.07
N LYS A 122 -12.20 4.37 1.06
CA LYS A 122 -13.57 3.81 0.97
C LYS A 122 -13.78 2.61 0.04
N THR A 123 -13.31 2.65 -1.20
CA THR A 123 -13.49 1.64 -2.25
C THR A 123 -12.21 1.28 -3.00
N PHE A 124 -11.13 2.06 -2.85
CA PHE A 124 -9.87 1.81 -3.56
C PHE A 124 -8.65 1.98 -2.66
N PHE A 125 -7.57 1.29 -3.01
CA PHE A 125 -6.25 1.58 -2.47
C PHE A 125 -5.49 2.53 -3.38
N VAL A 126 -4.76 3.46 -2.75
CA VAL A 126 -3.71 4.24 -3.41
C VAL A 126 -2.38 3.58 -3.09
N LEU A 127 -1.59 3.28 -4.11
CA LEU A 127 -0.29 2.64 -3.99
C LEU A 127 0.79 3.54 -4.56
N LEU A 128 1.96 3.56 -3.91
CA LEU A 128 3.14 4.27 -4.40
C LEU A 128 3.90 3.39 -5.39
N TYR A 129 4.12 3.92 -6.58
CA TYR A 129 4.81 3.25 -7.68
C TYR A 129 6.06 4.04 -8.07
N GLY A 130 7.18 3.35 -8.15
CA GLY A 130 8.42 3.79 -8.77
C GLY A 130 8.97 2.65 -9.63
N GLY A 131 9.19 2.91 -10.90
CA GLY A 131 9.85 1.99 -11.83
C GLY A 131 11.37 2.16 -11.79
N ARG A 132 12.09 1.38 -12.60
CA ARG A 132 13.56 1.46 -12.67
C ARG A 132 14.07 2.81 -13.19
N GLN A 133 13.24 3.55 -13.92
CA GLN A 133 13.54 4.90 -14.42
C GLN A 133 12.80 5.98 -13.64
N PHE A 134 12.60 5.80 -12.32
CA PHE A 134 11.88 6.77 -11.49
C PHE A 134 12.53 8.16 -11.51
N ASP A 135 13.87 8.22 -11.55
CA ASP A 135 14.64 9.46 -11.72
C ASP A 135 14.32 10.19 -13.04
N CYS A 136 13.74 9.46 -14.01
CA CYS A 136 13.26 9.98 -15.29
C CYS A 136 11.73 9.94 -15.43
N GLY A 137 11.02 10.03 -14.30
CA GLY A 137 9.59 10.29 -14.27
C GLY A 137 8.73 9.03 -14.30
N GLN A 138 9.34 7.84 -14.29
CA GLN A 138 8.63 6.57 -14.19
C GLN A 138 8.17 6.31 -12.74
N GLU A 139 7.37 7.23 -12.18
CA GLU A 139 6.85 7.18 -10.82
C GLU A 139 5.45 7.79 -10.74
N GLY A 140 4.70 7.45 -9.68
CA GLY A 140 3.38 7.99 -9.46
C GLY A 140 2.56 7.20 -8.45
N LYS A 141 1.25 7.33 -8.57
CA LYS A 141 0.27 6.64 -7.73
C LYS A 141 -0.57 5.70 -8.57
N LEU A 142 -0.62 4.44 -8.17
CA LEU A 142 -1.55 3.46 -8.72
C LEU A 142 -2.82 3.46 -7.88
N TYR A 143 -3.96 3.55 -8.55
CA TYR A 143 -5.28 3.43 -7.95
C TYR A 143 -5.82 2.07 -8.31
N VAL A 144 -6.08 1.23 -7.31
CA VAL A 144 -6.64 -0.11 -7.52
C VAL A 144 -7.97 -0.25 -6.82
N MET A 145 -8.99 -0.69 -7.56
CA MET A 145 -10.37 -0.78 -7.11
C MET A 145 -10.98 -2.10 -7.55
N LEU A 146 -11.60 -2.83 -6.62
CA LEU A 146 -12.45 -3.96 -6.99
C LEU A 146 -13.78 -3.44 -7.53
N THR A 147 -14.28 -4.05 -8.60
CA THR A 147 -15.57 -3.65 -9.17
C THR A 147 -16.72 -3.95 -8.19
N LYS A 148 -17.76 -3.10 -8.16
CA LYS A 148 -18.88 -3.23 -7.21
C LYS A 148 -19.56 -4.61 -7.21
N ASN A 149 -19.51 -5.30 -8.34
CA ASN A 149 -20.24 -6.55 -8.56
C ASN A 149 -19.34 -7.79 -8.46
N SER A 150 -18.03 -7.62 -8.27
CA SER A 150 -17.10 -8.75 -8.21
C SER A 150 -15.77 -8.40 -7.54
N ASP A 151 -15.39 -9.24 -6.57
CA ASP A 151 -14.06 -9.29 -5.98
C ASP A 151 -13.02 -10.02 -6.88
N SER A 152 -13.43 -10.47 -8.09
CA SER A 152 -12.55 -11.10 -9.08
C SER A 152 -12.10 -10.16 -10.22
N ILE A 153 -12.63 -8.93 -10.27
CA ILE A 153 -12.27 -7.93 -11.29
C ILE A 153 -11.73 -6.67 -10.59
N MET A 154 -10.52 -6.27 -10.96
CA MET A 154 -9.86 -5.07 -10.48
C MET A 154 -9.69 -4.07 -11.62
N GLU A 155 -10.01 -2.81 -11.35
CA GLU A 155 -9.60 -1.68 -12.17
C GLU A 155 -8.31 -1.09 -11.61
N LEU A 156 -7.35 -0.81 -12.49
CA LEU A 156 -6.08 -0.15 -12.17
C LEU A 156 -5.87 1.05 -13.09
N VAL A 157 -5.41 2.16 -12.53
CA VAL A 157 -4.95 3.33 -13.30
C VAL A 157 -3.74 3.97 -12.62
N LEU A 158 -2.79 4.44 -13.43
CA LEU A 158 -1.66 5.25 -13.00
C LEU A 158 -2.01 6.73 -13.07
N ILE A 159 -1.71 7.47 -12.00
CA ILE A 159 -1.55 8.91 -12.05
C ILE A 159 -0.06 9.20 -11.87
N PRO A 160 0.68 9.55 -12.94
CA PRO A 160 2.11 9.84 -12.85
C PRO A 160 2.36 11.03 -11.93
N LYS A 161 3.49 11.01 -11.23
CA LYS A 161 3.98 12.21 -10.56
C LYS A 161 4.45 13.18 -11.65
N ARG A 162 4.00 14.43 -11.57
CA ARG A 162 4.41 15.49 -12.48
C ARG A 162 5.51 16.28 -11.80
N ASP A 163 6.69 16.28 -12.41
CA ASP A 163 7.85 17.03 -11.95
C ASP A 163 8.57 17.64 -13.16
N ILE A 164 9.34 18.70 -12.93
CA ILE A 164 10.16 19.30 -14.00
C ILE A 164 11.42 18.44 -14.14
N MET A 165 11.59 17.81 -15.29
CA MET A 165 12.76 16.99 -15.58
C MET A 165 13.75 17.80 -16.42
N LEU A 166 14.98 17.93 -15.95
CA LEU A 166 16.03 18.56 -16.72
C LEU A 166 16.64 17.53 -17.68
N GLU A 167 16.84 17.94 -18.93
CA GLU A 167 17.41 17.06 -19.98
C GLU A 167 18.78 16.49 -19.60
N LYS A 168 19.58 17.24 -18.82
CA LYS A 168 20.87 16.77 -18.29
C LYS A 168 20.76 15.53 -17.39
N ASP A 169 19.65 15.38 -16.66
CA ASP A 169 19.45 14.30 -15.71
C ASP A 169 18.80 13.09 -16.41
N CYS A 170 18.11 13.34 -17.53
CA CYS A 170 17.42 12.35 -18.36
C CYS A 170 17.73 12.57 -19.85
N PRO A 171 18.91 12.13 -20.33
CA PRO A 171 19.38 12.42 -21.70
C PRO A 171 18.51 11.77 -22.79
N ASN A 172 17.72 10.76 -22.44
CA ASN A 172 16.76 10.12 -23.34
C ASN A 172 15.33 10.68 -23.20
N GLY A 173 15.18 11.80 -22.50
CA GLY A 173 13.88 12.39 -22.16
C GLY A 173 13.14 11.65 -21.05
N VAL A 174 11.85 11.97 -20.91
CA VAL A 174 10.96 11.36 -19.92
C VAL A 174 10.76 9.89 -20.25
N ALA A 175 10.97 9.03 -19.25
CA ALA A 175 10.81 7.58 -19.39
C ALA A 175 9.35 7.21 -19.64
N ALA A 176 9.13 6.25 -20.53
CA ALA A 176 7.80 5.70 -20.78
C ALA A 176 7.23 5.02 -19.52
N GLN A 177 5.95 5.27 -19.24
CA GLN A 177 5.25 4.61 -18.13
C GLN A 177 5.01 3.13 -18.43
N LEU A 178 5.15 2.29 -17.40
CA LEU A 178 4.84 0.85 -17.50
C LEU A 178 3.36 0.56 -17.32
N PHE A 179 2.67 1.37 -16.51
CA PHE A 179 1.25 1.24 -16.24
C PHE A 179 0.45 2.31 -17.00
N PRO A 180 -0.80 2.02 -17.37
CA PRO A 180 -1.60 2.94 -18.17
C PRO A 180 -2.16 4.10 -17.34
N GLU A 181 -2.20 5.28 -17.95
CA GLU A 181 -2.85 6.49 -17.41
C GLU A 181 -4.38 6.49 -17.63
N VAL A 182 -4.89 5.41 -18.24
CA VAL A 182 -6.32 5.12 -18.31
C VAL A 182 -6.60 3.79 -17.62
N LYS A 183 -7.86 3.57 -17.25
CA LYS A 183 -8.26 2.35 -16.54
C LYS A 183 -7.99 1.10 -17.38
N MET A 184 -7.24 0.16 -16.81
CA MET A 184 -7.16 -1.22 -17.27
C MET A 184 -7.91 -2.14 -16.32
N ARG A 185 -8.41 -3.26 -16.85
CA ARG A 185 -9.03 -4.32 -16.07
C ARG A 185 -8.07 -5.48 -15.88
N LEU A 186 -8.07 -6.04 -14.68
CA LEU A 186 -7.37 -7.26 -14.31
C LEU A 186 -8.36 -8.26 -13.74
N THR A 187 -8.09 -9.55 -13.96
CA THR A 187 -8.87 -10.66 -13.43
C THR A 187 -8.03 -11.48 -12.46
N LYS A 188 -8.61 -11.78 -11.30
CA LYS A 188 -7.99 -12.67 -10.30
C LYS A 188 -7.82 -14.08 -10.88
N GLN A 189 -6.69 -14.72 -10.61
CA GLN A 189 -6.37 -16.08 -11.04
C GLN A 189 -6.63 -17.10 -9.94
#